data_AF-A0A485AJL8-F1
#
_entry.id   AF-A0A485AJL8-F1
#
_cell.length_a   1.000
_cell.length_b   1.000
_cell.length_c   1.000
_cell.angle_alpha   90.00
_cell.angle_beta   90.00
_cell.angle_gamma   90.00
#
_symmetry.space_group_name_H-M   'P 1'
#
loop_
_entity.id
_entity.type
_entity.pdbx_description
1 polymer ?
#
loop_
_entity_poly.entity_id
_entity_poly.type
_entity_poly.pdbx_seq_one_letter_code
_entity_poly.pdbx_strand_id
1 'polypeptide(L)' 'MSRFLSAYFSRLGWTGTPDVSLNTLRELHIHHNGAIPFENLDVLLPERSILTIERWKRS' A
#
# COMPACT_ATOMS: atom_id res chain seq x y z
N MET A 1 0.30 -8.34 -14.64
CA MET A 1 0.17 -7.59 -13.37
C MET A 1 -0.51 -8.49 -12.34
N SER A 2 -0.02 -8.57 -11.11
CA SER A 2 -0.73 -9.34 -10.06
C SER A 2 -1.98 -8.57 -9.60
N ARG A 3 -3.04 -9.28 -9.18
CA ARG A 3 -4.26 -8.67 -8.62
C ARG A 3 -3.94 -7.74 -7.44
N PHE A 4 -2.90 -8.08 -6.68
CA PHE A 4 -2.38 -7.27 -5.60
C PHE A 4 -1.87 -5.90 -6.07
N LEU A 5 -1.01 -5.87 -7.08
CA LEU A 5 -0.44 -4.62 -7.60
C LEU A 5 -1.52 -3.72 -8.19
N SER A 6 -2.49 -4.28 -8.92
CA SER A 6 -3.62 -3.49 -9.45
C SER A 6 -4.44 -2.82 -8.33
N ALA A 7 -4.73 -3.55 -7.24
CA ALA A 7 -5.44 -3.01 -6.09
C ALA A 7 -4.62 -1.95 -5.35
N TYR A 8 -3.31 -2.19 -5.19
CA TYR A 8 -2.40 -1.23 -4.58
C TYR A 8 -2.34 0.09 -5.37
N PHE A 9 -2.13 0.03 -6.69
CA PHE A 9 -2.12 1.23 -7.54
C PHE A 9 -3.44 1.98 -7.51
N SER A 10 -4.57 1.26 -7.52
CA SER A 10 -5.89 1.87 -7.37
C SER A 10 -6.07 2.56 -6.02
N ARG A 11 -5.57 1.97 -4.92
CA ARG A 11 -5.63 2.57 -3.58
C ARG A 11 -4.75 3.82 -3.49
N LEU A 12 -3.58 3.79 -4.13
CA LEU A 12 -2.69 4.95 -4.22
C LEU A 12 -3.22 6.08 -5.10
N GLY A 13 -4.25 5.83 -5.91
CA GLY A 13 -4.68 6.74 -6.98
C GLY A 13 -3.60 6.97 -8.03
N TRP A 14 -2.69 6.02 -8.22
CA TRP A 14 -1.57 6.14 -9.16
C TRP A 14 -1.92 5.48 -10.50
N THR A 15 -1.79 6.23 -11.60
CA THR A 15 -2.20 5.81 -12.96
C THR A 15 -1.04 5.67 -13.95
N GLY A 16 0.20 5.64 -13.46
CA GLY A 16 1.39 5.50 -14.30
C GLY A 16 1.56 4.10 -14.87
N THR A 17 2.47 3.97 -15.84
CA THR A 17 2.87 2.66 -16.37
C THR A 17 3.95 2.07 -15.46
N PRO A 18 3.72 0.90 -14.84
CA PRO A 18 4.70 0.29 -13.94
C PRO A 18 5.89 -0.25 -14.72
N ASP A 19 7.07 0.19 -14.30
CA ASP A 19 8.37 -0.26 -14.79
C ASP A 19 9.36 -0.35 -13.63
N VAL A 20 10.40 -1.18 -13.75
CA VAL A 20 11.44 -1.38 -12.72
C VAL A 20 12.49 -0.26 -12.78
N SER A 21 12.03 0.99 -12.70
CA SER A 21 12.86 2.19 -12.75
C SER A 21 12.85 2.96 -11.44
N LEU A 22 13.89 3.78 -11.25
CA LEU A 22 13.96 4.72 -10.13
C LEU A 22 12.81 5.75 -10.17
N ASN A 23 12.32 6.11 -11.36
CA ASN A 23 11.22 7.04 -11.49
C ASN A 23 9.93 6.45 -10.93
N THR A 24 9.58 5.23 -11.34
CA THR A 24 8.42 4.50 -10.81
C THR A 24 8.50 4.36 -9.28
N LEU A 25 9.67 4.02 -8.74
CA LEU A 25 9.87 3.89 -7.30
C LEU A 25 9.61 5.21 -6.57
N ARG A 26 10.12 6.34 -7.08
CA ARG A 26 9.92 7.66 -6.49
C ARG A 26 8.45 8.08 -6.48
N GLU A 27 7.77 7.91 -7.60
CA GLU A 27 6.34 8.24 -7.71
C GLU A 27 5.51 7.41 -6.74
N LEU A 28 5.68 6.08 -6.76
CA LEU A 28 4.94 5.20 -5.86
C LEU A 28 5.21 5.52 -4.38
N HIS A 29 6.44 5.88 -4.02
CA HIS A 29 6.78 6.24 -2.65
C HIS A 29 6.07 7.53 -2.19
N ILE A 30 5.99 8.55 -3.04
CA ILE A 30 5.28 9.80 -2.73
C ILE A 30 3.77 9.53 -2.59
N HIS A 31 3.18 8.81 -3.54
CA HIS A 31 1.76 8.48 -3.51
C HIS A 31 1.39 7.62 -2.28
N HIS A 32 2.26 6.68 -1.89
CA HIS A 32 2.04 5.86 -0.69
C HIS A 32 1.85 6.70 0.55
N ASN A 33 2.76 7.63 0.81
CA ASN A 33 2.70 8.49 1.99
C ASN A 33 1.46 9.41 2.01
N GLY A 34 0.92 9.76 0.83
CA GLY A 34 -0.30 10.55 0.72
C GLY A 34 -1.60 9.74 0.84
N ALA A 35 -1.58 8.46 0.47
CA ALA A 35 -2.78 7.63 0.41
C ALA A 35 -2.97 6.67 1.60
N ILE A 36 -1.87 6.24 2.25
CA ILE A 36 -1.90 5.27 3.35
C ILE A 36 -1.34 5.95 4.60
N PRO A 37 -2.18 6.23 5.62
CA PRO A 37 -1.71 6.86 6.85
C PRO A 37 -0.86 5.90 7.67
N PHE A 38 0.09 6.45 8.41
CA PHE A 38 0.75 5.72 9.49
C PHE A 38 -0.17 5.75 10.72
N GLU A 39 -0.61 4.57 11.18
CA GLU A 39 -1.50 4.44 12.33
C GLU A 39 -1.10 3.29 13.27
N ASN A 40 -1.58 3.36 14.52
CA ASN A 40 -1.34 2.34 15.55
C ASN A 40 -2.64 1.91 16.26
N LEU A 41 -3.79 2.04 15.58
CA LEU A 41 -5.10 1.77 16.19
C LEU A 41 -5.28 0.30 16.56
N ASP A 42 -4.87 -0.63 15.68
CA ASP A 42 -4.94 -2.08 15.92
C ASP A 42 -4.18 -2.54 17.18
N VAL A 43 -3.18 -1.79 17.65
CA VAL A 43 -2.43 -2.09 18.88
C VAL A 43 -3.14 -1.56 20.13
N LEU A 44 -3.84 -0.43 20.00
CA LEU A 44 -4.60 0.17 21.10
C LEU A 44 -5.93 -0.53 21.32
N LEU A 45 -6.51 -1.09 20.27
CA LEU A 45 -7.66 -1.97 20.34
C LEU A 45 -7.20 -3.39 20.71
N PRO A 46 -8.04 -4.22 21.34
CA PRO A 46 -7.72 -5.62 21.62
C PRO A 46 -7.63 -6.50 20.35
N GLU A 47 -7.49 -5.88 19.17
CA GLU A 47 -7.32 -6.57 17.91
C GLU A 47 -5.90 -7.14 17.79
N ARG A 48 -5.78 -8.28 17.10
CA ARG A 48 -4.48 -8.89 16.85
C ARG A 48 -3.86 -8.27 15.61
N SER A 49 -2.77 -7.54 15.77
CA SER A 49 -1.90 -7.22 14.64
C SER A 49 -1.23 -8.49 14.12
N ILE A 50 -1.55 -8.88 12.88
CA ILE A 50 -0.98 -10.06 12.22
C ILE A 50 -0.18 -9.60 11.00
N LEU A 51 1.13 -9.85 11.01
CA LEU A 51 2.02 -9.59 9.88
C LEU A 51 1.88 -10.71 8.83
N THR A 52 0.82 -10.64 8.04
CA THR A 52 0.62 -11.49 6.86
C THR A 52 0.23 -10.65 5.66
N ILE A 53 0.63 -11.08 4.47
CA ILE A 53 0.28 -10.42 3.22
C ILE A 53 -1.25 -10.34 3.04
N GLU A 54 -2.00 -11.35 3.52
CA GLU A 54 -3.46 -11.40 3.41
C GLU A 54 -4.19 -10.47 4.38
N ARG A 55 -3.62 -10.17 5.55
CA ARG A 55 -4.14 -9.10 6.43
C ARG A 55 -3.84 -7.73 5.82
N TRP A 56 -2.62 -7.52 5.33
CA TRP A 56 -2.21 -6.24 4.76
C TRP A 56 -3.05 -5.84 3.52
N LYS A 57 -3.43 -6.80 2.68
CA LYS A 57 -4.33 -6.57 1.53
C LYS A 57 -5.73 -6.06 1.89
N ARG A 58 -6.18 -6.27 3.13
CA ARG A 58 -7.53 -5.92 3.60
C ARG A 58 -7.60 -4.56 4.29
N SER A 59 -6.46 -4.07 4.78
CA SER A 59 -6.30 -2.73 5.36
C SER A 59 -6.35 -1.68 4.27
#